data_AF-A0A1H0X360-F1
#
_entry.id   AF-A0A1H0X360-F1
#
_cell.length_a   1.000
_cell.length_b   1.000
_cell.length_c   1.000
_cell.angle_alpha   90.00
_cell.angle_beta   90.00
_cell.angle_gamma   90.00
#
_symmetry.space_group_name_H-M   'P 1'
#
loop_
_entity.id
_entity.type
_entity.pdbx_description
1 polymer ?
#
loop_
_entity_poly.entity_id
_entity_poly.type
_entity_poly.pdbx_seq_one_letter_code
_entity_poly.pdbx_strand_id
1 'polypeptide(L)'
;YIVADNFSPHRHPDVLDWAAANDVELVFLPTYSSWLNWIEAEFTALRYFALNGTDHRSHAEQNAAIAAYIRWRNARAQPKTGFATDSPIRTWTHYPAKIA
;
A
#
# COMPACT_ATOMS: atom_id res chain seq x y z
N TYR A 1 -12.41 -0.58 -2.08
CA TYR A 1 -11.47 -1.30 -1.18
C TYR A 1 -10.11 -0.63 -1.20
N ILE A 2 -9.60 -0.22 -0.04
CA ILE A 2 -8.21 0.18 0.19
C ILE A 2 -7.65 -0.70 1.30
N VAL A 3 -6.55 -1.39 1.02
CA VAL A 3 -5.83 -2.17 2.04
C VAL A 3 -4.90 -1.21 2.77
N ALA A 4 -5.00 -1.18 4.11
CA ALA A 4 -4.18 -0.33 4.97
C ALA A 4 -3.69 -1.12 6.19
N ASP A 5 -2.64 -0.64 6.84
CA ASP A 5 -2.29 -1.16 8.16
C ASP A 5 -3.34 -0.72 9.21
N ASN A 6 -3.22 -1.22 10.44
CA ASN A 6 -4.16 -0.90 11.52
C ASN A 6 -3.76 0.35 12.33
N PHE A 7 -2.99 1.27 11.75
CA PHE A 7 -2.57 2.50 12.42
C PHE A 7 -3.78 3.37 12.80
N SER A 8 -3.77 3.92 14.02
CA SER A 8 -4.96 4.57 14.61
C SER A 8 -5.53 5.75 13.80
N PRO A 9 -4.74 6.57 13.07
CA PRO A 9 -5.31 7.61 12.21
C PRO A 9 -6.18 7.07 11.07
N HIS A 10 -5.96 5.85 10.58
CA HIS A 10 -6.84 5.26 9.56
C HIS A 10 -8.23 4.92 10.10
N ARG A 11 -8.39 4.86 11.42
CA ARG A 11 -9.66 4.61 12.13
C ARG A 11 -10.26 5.87 12.73
N HIS A 12 -9.69 7.04 12.45
CA HIS A 12 -10.25 8.31 12.90
C HIS A 12 -11.66 8.49 12.31
N PRO A 13 -12.65 8.98 13.08
CA PRO A 13 -14.02 9.18 12.60
C PRO A 13 -14.09 9.91 11.26
N ASP A 14 -13.38 11.03 11.11
CA ASP A 14 -13.35 11.79 9.85
C ASP A 14 -12.86 10.96 8.64
N VAL A 15 -11.94 10.02 8.84
CA VAL A 15 -11.44 9.14 7.77
C VAL A 15 -12.49 8.10 7.41
N LEU A 16 -13.17 7.52 8.40
CA LEU A 16 -14.23 6.54 8.19
C LEU A 16 -15.47 7.18 7.52
N ASP A 17 -15.86 8.37 7.97
CA ASP A 17 -16.97 9.13 7.40
C ASP A 17 -16.68 9.51 5.94
N TRP A 18 -15.46 9.96 5.66
CA TRP A 18 -15.04 10.23 4.29
C TRP A 18 -15.06 8.96 3.44
N ALA A 19 -14.55 7.84 3.95
CA ALA A 19 -14.50 6.58 3.21
C ALA A 19 -15.91 6.08 2.86
N ALA A 20 -16.85 6.13 3.82
CA ALA A 20 -18.25 5.79 3.59
C ALA A 20 -18.92 6.71 2.56
N ALA A 21 -18.65 8.02 2.60
CA ALA A 21 -19.18 8.98 1.65
C ALA A 21 -18.64 8.83 0.21
N ASN A 22 -17.54 8.10 0.03
CA ASN A 22 -16.85 7.94 -1.26
C ASN A 22 -16.85 6.50 -1.80
N ASP A 23 -17.70 5.61 -1.26
CA ASP A 23 -17.74 4.18 -1.64
C ASP A 23 -16.38 3.47 -1.47
N VAL A 24 -15.66 3.85 -0.41
CA VAL A 24 -14.36 3.29 -0.07
C VAL A 24 -14.48 2.40 1.16
N GLU A 25 -14.31 1.10 0.98
CA GLU A 25 -14.13 0.16 2.10
C GLU A 25 -12.65 0.09 2.51
N LEU A 26 -12.31 0.39 3.77
CA LEU A 26 -10.97 0.19 4.33
C LEU A 26 -10.82 -1.24 4.86
N VAL A 27 -9.81 -1.95 4.38
CA VAL A 27 -9.46 -3.31 4.81
C VAL A 27 -8.18 -3.25 5.62
N PHE A 28 -8.28 -3.48 6.93
CA PHE A 28 -7.14 -3.39 7.84
C PHE A 28 -6.38 -4.72 7.93
N LEU A 29 -5.06 -4.63 7.82
CA LEU A 29 -4.18 -5.77 8.04
C LEU A 29 -3.98 -6.06 9.54
N PRO A 30 -3.70 -7.31 9.93
CA PRO A 30 -3.34 -7.64 11.30
C PRO A 30 -2.03 -6.94 11.73
N THR A 31 -1.88 -6.76 13.04
CA THR A 31 -0.64 -6.21 13.61
C THR A 31 0.59 -7.01 13.15
N TYR A 32 1.69 -6.32 12.88
CA TYR A 32 2.96 -6.90 12.38
C TYR A 32 2.87 -7.63 11.04
N SER A 33 1.84 -7.33 10.22
CA SER A 33 1.68 -7.93 8.89
C SER A 33 1.97 -6.95 7.75
N SER A 34 2.96 -6.08 7.91
CA SER A 34 3.33 -5.07 6.90
C SER A 34 3.69 -5.68 5.54
N TRP A 35 4.23 -6.91 5.51
CA TRP A 35 4.52 -7.67 4.29
C TRP A 35 3.28 -7.99 3.44
N LEU A 36 2.07 -7.93 4.02
CA LEU A 36 0.81 -8.02 3.27
C LEU A 36 0.40 -6.65 2.67
N ASN A 37 0.95 -5.54 3.16
CA ASN A 37 0.67 -4.22 2.63
C ASN A 37 1.53 -3.96 1.40
N TRP A 38 0.89 -3.93 0.23
CA TRP A 38 1.60 -3.81 -1.04
C TRP A 38 2.44 -2.54 -1.17
N ILE A 39 2.02 -1.45 -0.52
CA ILE A 39 2.73 -0.17 -0.59
C ILE A 39 4.16 -0.26 -0.02
N GLU A 40 4.41 -1.18 0.92
CA GLU A 40 5.71 -1.36 1.57
C GLU A 40 6.79 -1.80 0.56
N ALA A 41 6.42 -2.63 -0.42
CA ALA A 41 7.34 -3.03 -1.49
C ALA A 41 7.72 -1.84 -2.39
N GLU A 42 6.81 -0.90 -2.59
CA GLU A 42 7.06 0.32 -3.37
C GLU A 42 7.99 1.29 -2.62
N PHE A 43 7.89 1.37 -1.28
CA PHE A 43 8.78 2.19 -0.47
C PHE A 43 10.24 1.74 -0.51
N THR A 44 10.48 0.43 -0.60
CA THR A 44 11.84 -0.11 -0.71
C THR A 44 12.51 0.39 -1.99
N ALA A 45 11.81 0.34 -3.13
CA ALA A 45 12.33 0.83 -4.39
C ALA A 45 12.52 2.35 -4.39
N LEU A 46 11.55 3.11 -3.88
CA LEU A 46 11.66 4.56 -3.74
C LEU A 46 12.88 4.95 -2.90
N ARG A 47 13.07 4.30 -1.74
CA ARG A 47 14.22 4.55 -0.88
C ARG A 47 15.52 4.31 -1.63
N TYR A 48 15.62 3.20 -2.35
CA TYR A 48 16.83 2.87 -3.09
C TYR A 48 17.17 3.91 -4.17
N PHE A 49 16.18 4.35 -4.95
CA PHE A 49 16.42 5.22 -6.11
C PHE A 49 16.40 6.72 -5.81
N ALA A 50 15.72 7.16 -4.76
CA ALA A 50 15.53 8.59 -4.48
C ALA A 50 16.19 9.08 -3.19
N LEU A 51 16.53 8.19 -2.24
CA LEU A 51 16.95 8.56 -0.89
C LEU A 51 18.29 7.97 -0.44
N ASN A 52 18.63 6.75 -0.85
CA ASN A 52 19.87 6.11 -0.43
C ASN A 52 21.09 6.77 -1.12
N GLY A 53 22.10 7.11 -0.33
CA GLY A 53 23.36 7.67 -0.85
C GLY A 53 23.28 9.11 -1.35
N THR A 54 22.17 9.80 -1.11
CA THR A 54 21.96 11.20 -1.51
C THR A 54 22.16 12.15 -0.33
N ASP A 55 22.69 13.35 -0.60
CA ASP A 55 22.84 14.45 0.38
C ASP A 55 22.01 15.66 -0.07
N HIS A 56 20.67 15.50 -0.03
CA HIS A 56 19.72 16.56 -0.39
C HIS A 56 19.91 17.74 0.56
N ARG A 57 20.17 18.94 0.02
CA ARG A 57 20.43 20.15 0.80
C ARG A 57 19.16 20.82 1.31
N SER A 58 18.00 20.37 0.85
CA SER A 58 16.70 20.89 1.27
C SER A 58 15.59 19.86 1.11
N HIS A 59 14.49 20.06 1.85
CA HIS A 59 13.26 19.27 1.65
C HIS A 59 12.67 19.45 0.25
N ALA A 60 12.86 20.63 -0.38
CA ALA A 60 12.38 20.87 -1.74
C ALA A 60 13.11 19.97 -2.76
N GLU A 61 14.42 19.84 -2.61
CA GLU A 61 15.24 18.95 -3.44
C GLU A 61 14.86 17.48 -3.25
N GLN A 62 14.74 17.04 -1.99
CA GLN A 62 14.28 15.68 -1.68
C GLN A 62 12.89 15.39 -2.26
N ASN A 63 11.94 16.32 -2.12
CA ASN A 63 10.61 16.20 -2.69
C ASN A 63 10.65 16.11 -4.22
N ALA A 64 11.51 16.91 -4.87
CA ALA A 64 11.68 16.87 -6.32
C ALA A 64 12.22 15.51 -6.79
N ALA A 65 13.20 14.94 -6.07
CA ALA A 65 13.76 13.62 -6.36
C ALA A 65 12.71 12.50 -6.20
N ILE A 66 11.98 12.49 -5.09
CA ILE A 66 10.86 11.56 -4.85
C ILE A 66 9.82 11.66 -5.96
N ALA A 67 9.39 12.88 -6.30
CA ALA A 67 8.36 13.10 -7.31
C ALA A 67 8.84 12.69 -8.71
N ALA A 68 10.12 12.91 -9.04
CA ALA A 68 10.72 12.45 -10.29
C ALA A 68 10.72 10.92 -10.38
N TYR A 69 11.11 10.23 -9.31
CA TYR A 69 11.05 8.77 -9.24
C TYR A 69 9.62 8.25 -9.41
N ILE A 70 8.65 8.79 -8.68
CA ILE A 70 7.24 8.36 -8.75
C ILE A 70 6.69 8.53 -10.18
N ARG A 71 6.94 9.69 -10.82
CA ARG A 71 6.53 9.92 -12.21
C ARG A 71 7.19 8.92 -13.17
N TRP A 72 8.50 8.70 -13.03
CA TRP A 72 9.24 7.76 -13.86
C TRP A 72 8.69 6.32 -13.72
N ARG A 73 8.43 5.89 -12.48
CA ARG A 73 7.88 4.56 -12.16
C ARG A 73 6.50 4.44 -12.77
N ASN A 74 5.58 5.35 -12.45
CA ASN A 74 4.19 5.24 -12.86
C ASN A 74 4.02 5.28 -14.38
N ALA A 75 4.86 6.05 -15.10
CA ALA A 75 4.87 6.04 -16.57
C ALA A 75 5.28 4.69 -17.20
N ARG A 76 5.90 3.79 -16.41
CA ARG A 76 6.36 2.46 -16.83
C ARG A 76 5.60 1.33 -16.13
N ALA A 77 4.71 1.67 -15.20
CA ALA A 77 3.93 0.70 -14.47
C ALA A 77 2.93 0.05 -15.44
N GLN A 78 2.89 -1.27 -15.43
CA GLN A 78 1.86 -2.04 -16.11
C GLN A 78 0.84 -2.53 -15.08
N PRO A 79 -0.44 -2.68 -15.45
CA PRO A 79 -1.43 -3.29 -14.57
C PRO A 79 -0.92 -4.65 -14.09
N LYS A 80 -0.94 -4.88 -12.78
CA LYS A 80 -0.63 -6.20 -12.24
C LYS A 80 -1.82 -7.11 -12.52
N THR A 81 -1.75 -7.83 -13.63
CA THR A 81 -2.72 -8.85 -14.02
C THR A 81 -2.30 -10.21 -13.49
N GLY A 82 -3.27 -11.08 -13.22
CA GLY A 82 -2.96 -12.46 -12.86
C GLY A 82 -2.42 -12.66 -11.44
N PHE A 83 -2.65 -11.72 -10.52
CA PHE A 83 -2.21 -11.90 -9.14
C PHE A 83 -2.99 -13.04 -8.47
N ALA A 84 -2.21 -14.03 -8.01
CA ALA A 84 -2.70 -15.18 -7.26
C ALA A 84 -3.84 -15.92 -7.98
N THR A 85 -3.78 -16.04 -9.32
CA THR A 85 -4.83 -16.66 -10.17
C THR A 85 -5.22 -18.05 -9.70
N ASP A 86 -4.24 -18.83 -9.27
CA ASP A 86 -4.41 -20.20 -8.80
C ASP A 86 -4.32 -20.31 -7.27
N SER A 87 -4.29 -19.17 -6.56
CA SER A 87 -4.18 -19.17 -5.12
C SER A 87 -5.49 -19.63 -4.48
N PRO A 88 -5.43 -20.51 -3.46
CA PRO A 88 -6.59 -20.88 -2.65
C PRO A 88 -7.29 -19.67 -2.01
N ILE A 89 -6.62 -18.53 -1.87
CA ILE A 89 -7.24 -17.25 -1.44
C ILE A 89 -8.40 -16.82 -2.34
N ARG A 90 -8.40 -17.19 -3.62
CA ARG A 90 -9.51 -16.87 -4.54
C ARG A 90 -10.69 -17.82 -4.40
N THR A 91 -10.47 -19.02 -3.87
CA THR A 91 -11.51 -20.05 -3.63
C THR A 91 -11.87 -20.18 -2.15
N TRP A 92 -11.44 -19.22 -1.33
CA TRP A 92 -11.47 -19.26 0.14
C TRP A 92 -12.87 -19.35 0.74
N THR A 93 -13.93 -19.22 -0.08
CA THR A 93 -15.31 -19.58 0.28
C THR A 93 -15.47 -21.03 0.74
N HIS A 94 -14.48 -21.90 0.50
CA HIS A 94 -14.49 -23.31 0.93
C HIS A 94 -13.61 -23.60 2.15
N TYR A 95 -12.90 -22.62 2.73
CA TYR A 95 -12.15 -22.89 3.97
C TYR A 95 -13.16 -23.07 5.11
N PRO A 96 -13.28 -24.28 5.70
CA PRO A 96 -14.06 -24.42 6.91
C PRO A 96 -13.34 -23.60 7.97
N ALA A 97 -13.97 -22.53 8.43
CA ALA A 97 -13.51 -21.86 9.64
C ALA A 97 -13.44 -22.93 10.73
N LYS A 98 -12.23 -23.28 11.18
CA LYS A 98 -12.06 -24.07 12.38
C LYS A 98 -12.42 -23.16 13.54
N ILE A 99 -13.72 -23.09 13.82
CA ILE A 99 -14.25 -22.54 15.06
C ILE A 99 -13.84 -23.56 16.13
N ALA A 100 -12.84 -23.20 16.93
CA ALA A 100 -12.44 -23.88 18.15
C ALA A 100 -12.85 -23.03 19.34
#